data_AF-A0A0V0YVU5-F1
#
_entry.id   AF-A0A0V0YVU5-F1
#
_cell.length_a   1.000
_cell.length_b   1.000
_cell.length_c   1.000
_cell.angle_alpha   90.00
_cell.angle_beta   90.00
_cell.angle_gamma   90.00
#
_symmetry.space_group_name_H-M   'P 1'
#
loop_
_entity.id
_entity.type
_entity.pdbx_description
1 polymer ?
#
loop_
_entity_poly.entity_id
_entity_poly.type
_entity_poly.pdbx_seq_one_letter_code
_entity_poly.pdbx_strand_id
1 'polypeptide(L)' 'LRFVPNRGGSMSLVSQGRTYKLRYTNKQKKHWVCSKGKEGCKGVIWTNLDVTYVITQKDH' A
#
# COMPACT_ATOMS: atom_id res chain seq x y z
N LEU A 1 -2.37 -10.43 1.40
CA LEU A 1 -2.65 -8.99 1.17
C LEU A 1 -4.12 -8.78 1.44
N ARG A 2 -4.51 -7.72 2.15
CA ARG A 2 -5.93 -7.42 2.40
C ARG A 2 -6.25 -5.99 1.99
N PHE A 3 -7.28 -5.83 1.16
CA PHE A 3 -7.84 -4.53 0.83
C PHE A 3 -8.83 -4.08 1.87
N VAL A 4 -8.69 -2.83 2.29
CA VAL A 4 -9.61 -2.21 3.24
C VAL A 4 -10.09 -0.89 2.65
N PRO A 5 -11.39 -0.72 2.38
CA PRO A 5 -11.94 0.57 2.04
C PRO A 5 -11.94 1.47 3.28
N ASN A 6 -11.51 2.72 3.11
CA ASN A 6 -11.52 3.73 4.17
C ASN A 6 -12.80 4.57 4.08
N ARG A 7 -13.19 5.20 5.20
CA ARG A 7 -14.41 6.03 5.32
C ARG A 7 -14.49 7.22 4.33
N GLY A 8 -13.39 7.57 3.66
CA GLY A 8 -13.33 8.64 2.65
C GLY A 8 -13.23 8.16 1.20
N GLY A 9 -13.61 6.91 0.90
CA GLY A 9 -13.56 6.36 -0.46
C GLY A 9 -12.16 5.98 -0.97
N SER A 10 -11.11 6.28 -0.21
CA SER A 10 -9.75 5.80 -0.48
C SER A 10 -9.58 4.34 -0.04
N MET A 11 -8.56 3.67 -0.59
CA MET A 11 -8.22 2.30 -0.23
C MET A 11 -6.93 2.25 0.60
N SER A 12 -6.89 1.32 1.54
CA SER A 12 -5.70 0.93 2.30
C SER A 12 -5.35 -0.53 2.02
N LEU A 13 -4.04 -0.79 1.95
CA LEU A 13 -3.50 -2.13 1.79
C LEU A 13 -2.95 -2.59 3.13
N VAL A 14 -3.35 -3.77 3.59
CA VAL A 14 -2.77 -4.41 4.77
C VAL A 14 -1.90 -5.58 4.33
N SER A 15 -0.64 -5.56 4.73
CA SER A 15 0.35 -6.60 4.49
C SER A 15 1.19 -6.81 5.74
N GLN A 16 1.39 -8.07 6.16
CA GLN A 16 2.24 -8.42 7.31
C GLN A 16 1.95 -7.62 8.58
N GLY A 17 0.67 -7.39 8.90
CA GLY A 17 0.25 -6.62 10.08
C GLY A 17 0.45 -5.11 9.98
N ARG A 18 0.96 -4.59 8.85
CA ARG A 18 1.15 -3.16 8.59
C ARG A 18 0.10 -2.66 7.60
N THR A 19 -0.38 -1.45 7.86
CA THR A 19 -1.30 -0.74 6.95
C THR A 19 -0.51 0.23 6.08
N TYR A 20 -0.81 0.22 4.78
CA TYR A 20 -0.22 1.09 3.78
C TYR A 20 -1.32 1.95 3.15
N LYS A 21 -0.98 3.21 2.86
CA LYS A 21 -1.84 4.18 2.20
C LYS A 21 -1.46 4.24 0.72
N LEU A 22 -2.46 4.29 -0.15
CA LEU A 22 -2.24 4.54 -1.58
C LEU A 22 -1.67 5.95 -1.75
N ARG A 23 -0.48 6.08 -2.37
CA ARG A 23 0.12 7.40 -2.64
C ARG A 23 -0.18 7.87 -4.07
N TYR A 24 -0.07 6.96 -5.04
CA TYR A 24 -0.48 7.23 -6.42
C TYR A 24 -0.72 5.92 -7.18
N THR A 25 -1.53 6.00 -8.23
CA THR A 25 -1.75 4.94 -9.21
C THR A 25 -1.16 5.40 -10.54
N ASN A 26 -0.31 4.57 -11.15
CA ASN A 26 0.13 4.75 -12.53
C ASN A 26 -0.62 3.75 -13.44
N LYS A 27 -0.47 3.83 -14.77
CA LYS A 27 -1.16 3.02 -15.77
C LYS A 27 -1.04 1.50 -15.60
N GLN A 28 -0.06 1.01 -14.84
CA GLN A 28 0.20 -0.42 -14.66
C GLN A 28 0.32 -0.86 -13.19
N LYS A 29 0.53 0.08 -12.27
CA LYS A 29 0.88 -0.24 -10.88
C LYS A 29 0.40 0.78 -9.88
N LYS A 30 0.15 0.33 -8.66
CA LYS A 30 -0.16 1.16 -7.50
C LYS A 30 1.02 1.23 -6.57
N HIS A 31 1.26 2.42 -6.03
CA HIS A 31 2.32 2.70 -5.07
C HIS A 31 1.72 2.94 -3.69
N TRP A 32 2.15 2.13 -2.72
CA TRP A 32 1.65 2.08 -1.36
C TRP A 32 2.76 2.42 -0.39
N VAL A 33 2.51 3.35 0.51
CA VAL A 33 3.48 3.77 1.54
C VAL A 33 2.96 3.45 2.92
N CYS A 34 3.83 3.06 3.84
CA CYS A 34 3.42 2.72 5.19
C CYS A 34 2.65 3.88 5.84
N SER A 35 1.49 3.56 6.40
CA SER A 35 0.60 4.54 7.04
C SER A 35 1.25 5.25 8.24
N LYS A 36 2.19 4.55 8.90
CA LYS A 36 2.97 4.97 10.05
C LYS A 36 4.32 5.58 9.68
N GLY A 37 4.43 6.21 8.50
CA GLY A 37 5.67 6.85 8.04
C GLY A 37 6.23 7.89 9.01
N LYS A 38 5.37 8.61 9.73
CA LYS A 38 5.78 9.57 10.78
C LYS A 38 6.34 8.89 12.04
N GLU A 39 5.99 7.62 12.27
CA GLU A 39 6.49 6.79 13.38
C GLU A 39 7.75 5.99 12.97
N GLY A 40 8.39 6.34 11.84
CA GLY A 40 9.62 5.69 11.36
C GLY A 40 9.41 4.52 10.40
N CYS A 41 8.17 4.15 10.09
CA CYS A 41 7.90 3.06 9.15
C CYS A 41 8.22 3.47 7.70
N LYS A 42 9.29 2.92 7.12
CA LYS A 42 9.72 3.22 5.74
C LYS A 42 9.22 2.22 4.70
N GLY A 43 8.29 1.34 5.09
CA GLY A 43 7.77 0.31 4.22
C GLY A 43 7.08 0.86 2.96
N VAL A 44 7.39 0.28 1.81
CA VAL A 44 6.79 0.61 0.52
C VAL A 44 6.42 -0.67 -0.22
N ILE A 45 5.23 -0.67 -0.83
CA ILE A 45 4.75 -1.79 -1.66
C ILE A 45 4.33 -1.23 -3.03
N TRP A 46 4.72 -1.94 -4.09
CA TRP A 46 4.20 -1.75 -5.43
C TRP A 46 3.40 -2.98 -5.82
N THR A 47 2.22 -2.75 -6.38
CA THR A 47 1.30 -3.81 -6.79
C THR A 47 0.78 -3.54 -8.19
N ASN A 48 0.16 -4.52 -8.84
CA ASN A 48 -0.65 -4.24 -10.02
C ASN A 48 -1.87 -3.36 -9.71
N LEU A 49 -2.62 -2.99 -10.74
CA LEU A 49 -3.81 -2.16 -10.62
C LEU A 49 -4.89 -2.77 -9.72
N ASP A 50 -5.18 -4.05 -9.91
CA ASP A 50 -6.23 -4.77 -9.15
C ASP A 50 -5.74 -5.26 -7.79
N VAL A 51 -4.45 -5.07 -7.53
CA VAL A 51 -3.76 -5.44 -6.30
C VAL A 51 -3.94 -6.90 -5.91
N THR A 52 -3.96 -7.74 -6.93
CA THR A 52 -3.96 -9.19 -6.80
C THR A 52 -2.56 -9.75 -6.57
N TYR A 53 -1.51 -9.02 -6.97
CA TYR A 53 -0.13 -9.41 -6.72
C TYR A 53 0.80 -8.23 -6.38
N VAL A 54 1.85 -8.53 -5.62
CA VAL A 54 2.92 -7.59 -5.27
C VAL A 54 4.01 -7.67 -6.34
N ILE A 55 4.33 -6.53 -6.95
CA ILE A 55 5.45 -6.38 -7.88
C ILE A 55 6.75 -6.23 -7.10
N THR A 56 6.73 -5.43 -6.03
CA THR A 56 7.91 -5.16 -5.21
C THR A 56 7.47 -4.78 -3.81
N GLN A 57 8.19 -5.25 -2.80
CA GLN A 57 8.01 -4.84 -1.40
C GLN A 57 9.37 -4.48 -0.83
N LYS A 58 9.47 -3.29 -0.23
CA LYS A 58 10.63 -2.85 0.53
C LYS A 58 10.17 -2.60 1.96
N ASP A 59 10.77 -3.33 2.88
CA ASP A 59 10.57 -3.17 4.30
C ASP A 59 11.94 -2.77 4.88
N HIS A 60 12.00 -1.62 5.55
CA HIS A 60 13.19 -1.06 6.17
C HIS A 60 12.85 -0.67 7.60
#